data_AF-F2UR14-F1
#
_entry.id   AF-F2UR14-F1
#
_cell.length_a   1.000
_cell.length_b   1.000
_cell.length_c   1.000
_cell.angle_alpha   90.00
_cell.angle_beta   90.00
_cell.angle_gamma   90.00
#
_symmetry.space_group_name_H-M   'P 1'
#
loop_
_entity.id
_entity.type
_entity.pdbx_description
1 polymer ?
#
loop_
_entity_poly.entity_id
_entity_poly.type
_entity_poly.pdbx_seq_one_letter_code
_entity_poly.pdbx_strand_id
1 'polypeptide(L)'
;MVLDCASSGSRAAVRAQSQPIITQVINCCCEEFLALDDVDGPVSVSSTQTSLSFGTIQRIGGDVLATSGSLTMVDFSKVTFVAGAVDLRGNSISSISFGGLLRIGGYLDASVNNLEMLDFGRITRVGRHITLRDNDLTAVNFAGLMHIGDMLSMEQNMLQSVHFRRLSSIPGALDLSQNPPLTAVDFGGITAISDNLLLYSTGLQSLNMANVTVIGGLALIFSNAITAVDFASLTRVGNSLQLYNNNIMGTLDFHNLRAVGARVHLSGNSGLTAVQCRNVQAECIDVPSFQNLLACPTSWPANGCHLSMLPHDFHE
;
A
#
# COMPACT_ATOMS: atom_id res chain seq x y z
N MET A 1 10.16 33.72 3.91
CA MET A 1 10.55 33.87 5.33
C MET A 1 10.10 32.67 6.12
N VAL A 2 10.74 32.40 7.26
CA VAL A 2 10.37 31.28 8.15
C VAL A 2 9.36 31.75 9.19
N LEU A 3 8.23 31.05 9.29
CA LEU A 3 7.26 31.20 10.38
C LEU A 3 7.52 30.10 11.42
N ASP A 4 8.13 30.46 12.55
CA ASP A 4 8.23 29.60 13.72
C ASP A 4 7.14 30.00 14.72
N CYS A 5 6.13 29.15 14.87
CA CYS A 5 5.00 29.43 15.73
C CYS A 5 5.36 29.47 17.22
N ALA A 6 6.51 28.92 17.63
CA ALA A 6 7.03 29.06 18.99
C ALA A 6 7.74 30.41 19.23
N SER A 7 8.11 31.14 18.18
CA SER A 7 8.85 32.40 18.27
C SER A 7 7.93 33.62 18.11
N SER A 8 7.77 34.40 19.18
CA SER A 8 6.99 35.65 19.13
C SER A 8 7.55 36.66 18.12
N GLY A 9 8.88 36.71 17.94
CA GLY A 9 9.54 37.57 16.96
C GLY A 9 9.24 37.14 15.52
N SER A 10 9.26 35.83 15.24
CA SER A 10 8.90 35.30 13.92
C SER A 10 7.44 35.60 13.58
N ARG A 11 6.51 35.36 14.53
CA ARG A 11 5.10 35.70 14.37
C ARG A 11 4.87 37.19 14.13
N ALA A 12 5.54 38.06 14.88
CA ALA A 12 5.46 39.51 14.68
C ALA A 12 5.98 39.95 13.31
N ALA A 13 7.05 39.32 12.81
CA ALA A 13 7.60 39.61 11.49
C ALA A 13 6.62 39.24 10.36
N VAL A 14 5.86 38.15 10.51
CA VAL A 14 4.80 37.77 9.57
C VAL A 14 3.64 38.76 9.62
N ARG A 15 3.17 39.15 10.82
CA ARG A 15 2.09 40.16 10.98
C ARG A 15 2.43 41.52 10.38
N ALA A 16 3.71 41.88 10.34
CA ALA A 16 4.17 43.14 9.78
C ALA A 16 4.10 43.20 8.24
N GLN A 17 3.83 42.07 7.57
CA GLN A 17 3.73 41.96 6.12
C GLN A 17 2.27 41.84 5.68
N SER A 18 1.87 42.56 4.63
CA SER A 18 0.52 42.43 4.08
C SER A 18 0.31 41.14 3.28
N GLN A 19 1.37 40.62 2.65
CA GLN A 19 1.36 39.36 1.88
C GLN A 19 2.68 38.61 2.12
N PRO A 20 2.83 37.93 3.26
CA PRO A 20 4.07 37.25 3.59
C PRO A 20 4.28 36.02 2.70
N ILE A 21 5.44 35.92 2.05
CA ILE A 21 5.87 34.68 1.39
C ILE A 21 6.51 33.78 2.44
N ILE A 22 5.80 32.72 2.85
CA ILE A 22 6.27 31.77 3.86
C ILE A 22 6.97 30.59 3.19
N THR A 23 8.30 30.55 3.32
CA THR A 23 9.15 29.53 2.71
C THR A 23 9.32 28.30 3.59
N GLN A 24 8.89 28.37 4.85
CA GLN A 24 8.89 27.26 5.81
C GLN A 24 8.04 27.62 7.03
N VAL A 25 7.30 26.65 7.56
CA VAL A 25 6.62 26.73 8.86
C VAL A 25 7.24 25.71 9.81
N ILE A 26 7.55 26.12 11.03
CA ILE A 26 8.12 25.27 12.08
C ILE A 26 7.27 25.40 13.34
N ASN A 27 7.17 24.31 14.12
CA ASN A 27 6.43 24.23 15.38
C ASN A 27 4.97 24.65 15.23
N CYS A 28 4.34 24.32 14.11
CA CYS A 28 2.93 24.58 13.89
C CYS A 28 2.09 24.10 15.11
N CYS A 29 1.03 24.79 15.54
CA CYS A 29 0.31 25.82 14.79
C CYS A 29 -0.03 27.07 15.62
N CYS A 30 0.04 28.23 14.98
CA CYS A 30 -0.25 29.56 15.53
C CYS A 30 -1.28 30.30 14.66
N GLU A 31 -1.86 31.38 15.17
CA GLU A 31 -2.90 32.16 14.47
C GLU A 31 -2.44 32.67 13.10
N GLU A 32 -1.17 33.07 12.97
CA GLU A 32 -0.61 33.56 11.70
C GLU A 32 -0.61 32.48 10.64
N PHE A 33 -0.25 31.25 11.02
CA PHE A 33 -0.26 30.10 10.13
C PHE A 33 -1.68 29.81 9.63
N LEU A 34 -2.66 29.81 10.55
CA LEU A 34 -4.06 29.51 10.22
C LEU A 34 -4.71 30.57 9.33
N ALA A 35 -4.13 31.77 9.26
CA ALA A 35 -4.60 32.88 8.44
C ALA A 35 -3.87 32.99 7.08
N LEU A 36 -2.92 32.10 6.77
CA LEU A 36 -2.26 32.08 5.46
C LEU A 36 -3.21 31.51 4.39
N ASP A 37 -3.05 32.00 3.16
CA ASP A 37 -3.69 31.40 1.98
C ASP A 37 -2.83 30.28 1.39
N ASP A 38 -1.51 30.41 1.46
CA ASP A 38 -0.53 29.48 0.90
C ASP A 38 0.74 29.40 1.76
N VAL A 39 1.43 28.25 1.69
CA VAL A 39 2.80 28.07 2.19
C VAL A 39 3.66 27.59 1.02
N ASP A 40 4.77 28.27 0.72
CA ASP A 40 5.64 27.92 -0.40
C ASP A 40 6.55 26.73 -0.13
N GLY A 41 6.85 26.46 1.14
CA GLY A 41 7.70 25.34 1.55
C GLY A 41 7.02 24.39 2.53
N PRO A 42 7.81 23.65 3.32
CA PRO A 42 7.29 22.62 4.21
C PRO A 42 6.67 23.19 5.48
N VAL A 43 5.75 22.42 6.06
CA VAL A 43 5.09 22.66 7.35
C VAL A 43 5.51 21.57 8.32
N SER A 44 6.28 21.93 9.35
CA SER A 44 6.62 21.05 10.46
C SER A 44 5.72 21.32 11.67
N VAL A 45 5.12 20.27 12.19
CA VAL A 45 4.18 20.31 13.32
C VAL A 45 4.93 19.97 14.62
N SER A 46 4.64 20.71 15.69
CA SER A 46 5.21 20.40 17.00
C SER A 46 4.69 19.04 17.48
N SER A 47 5.57 18.23 18.10
CA SER A 47 5.21 16.90 18.64
C SER A 47 4.16 16.98 19.75
N THR A 48 3.98 18.15 20.37
CA THR A 48 2.97 18.40 21.41
C THR A 48 1.58 18.72 20.86
N GLN A 49 1.44 18.95 19.55
CA GLN A 49 0.12 19.19 18.98
C GLN A 49 -0.73 17.93 19.08
N THR A 50 -1.99 18.11 19.46
CA THR A 50 -3.00 17.04 19.50
C THR A 50 -3.96 17.12 18.32
N SER A 51 -4.02 18.25 17.62
CA SER A 51 -4.79 18.41 16.39
C SER A 51 -4.02 19.26 15.39
N LEU A 52 -4.22 18.95 14.10
CA LEU A 52 -3.67 19.72 13.00
C LEU A 52 -4.80 20.21 12.09
N SER A 53 -4.91 21.52 11.93
CA SER A 53 -5.78 22.16 10.95
C SER A 53 -4.97 23.19 10.18
N PHE A 54 -5.31 23.39 8.91
CA PHE A 54 -4.62 24.33 8.02
C PHE A 54 -5.34 25.67 7.88
N GLY A 55 -6.41 25.92 8.65
CA GLY A 55 -7.14 27.18 8.60
C GLY A 55 -7.63 27.51 7.19
N THR A 56 -7.19 28.63 6.62
CA THR A 56 -7.54 29.07 5.26
C THR A 56 -6.61 28.56 4.16
N ILE A 57 -5.52 27.87 4.50
CA ILE A 57 -4.49 27.47 3.54
C ILE A 57 -5.08 26.55 2.48
N GLN A 58 -4.83 26.86 1.21
CA GLN A 58 -5.27 26.10 0.05
C GLN A 58 -4.15 25.31 -0.60
N ARG A 59 -2.89 25.75 -0.48
CA ARG A 59 -1.72 25.11 -1.07
C ARG A 59 -0.55 25.03 -0.10
N ILE A 60 0.13 23.88 -0.14
CA ILE A 60 1.42 23.69 0.52
C ILE A 60 2.43 23.29 -0.56
N GLY A 61 3.48 24.10 -0.73
CA GLY A 61 4.52 23.95 -1.74
C GLY A 61 5.64 22.98 -1.34
N GLY A 62 5.70 22.57 -0.08
CA GLY A 62 6.59 21.52 0.41
C GLY A 62 5.85 20.36 1.07
N ASP A 63 6.54 19.72 2.02
CA ASP A 63 6.02 18.59 2.78
C ASP A 63 5.17 19.04 3.98
N VAL A 64 4.23 18.20 4.41
CA VAL A 64 3.61 18.27 5.73
C VAL A 64 4.26 17.21 6.60
N LEU A 65 4.98 17.64 7.63
CA LEU A 65 5.78 16.78 8.50
C LEU A 65 5.24 16.83 9.93
N ALA A 66 4.56 15.78 10.35
CA ALA A 66 3.98 15.63 11.68
C ALA A 66 4.20 14.21 12.20
N THR A 67 5.46 13.85 12.43
CA THR A 67 5.87 12.48 12.78
C THR A 67 6.17 12.34 14.28
N SER A 68 5.94 11.15 14.84
CA SER A 68 6.33 10.81 16.22
C SER A 68 5.79 11.80 17.27
N GLY A 69 4.55 12.26 17.07
CA GLY A 69 3.90 13.29 17.87
C GLY A 69 2.72 12.77 18.69
N SER A 70 1.82 13.67 19.05
CA SER A 70 0.62 13.38 19.86
C SER A 70 -0.68 13.69 19.12
N LEU A 71 -0.64 13.81 17.79
CA LEU A 71 -1.83 14.13 17.00
C LEU A 71 -2.89 13.03 17.13
N THR A 72 -4.13 13.43 17.33
CA THR A 72 -5.30 12.54 17.31
C THR A 72 -6.22 12.83 16.12
N MET A 73 -6.12 14.00 15.53
CA MET A 73 -6.90 14.39 14.36
C MET A 73 -6.14 15.31 13.41
N VAL A 74 -6.39 15.15 12.11
CA VAL A 74 -5.82 16.01 11.05
C VAL A 74 -6.92 16.44 10.08
N ASP A 75 -6.98 17.72 9.76
CA ASP A 75 -7.99 18.31 8.89
C ASP A 75 -7.38 19.12 7.73
N PHE A 76 -7.40 18.52 6.53
CA PHE A 76 -7.01 19.13 5.25
C PHE A 76 -8.18 19.81 4.52
N SER A 77 -9.32 20.07 5.16
CA SER A 77 -10.57 20.44 4.44
C SER A 77 -10.47 21.61 3.47
N LYS A 78 -9.57 22.57 3.69
CA LYS A 78 -9.31 23.70 2.78
C LYS A 78 -8.12 23.50 1.86
N VAL A 79 -7.21 22.60 2.19
CA VAL A 79 -6.03 22.31 1.37
C VAL A 79 -6.47 21.52 0.14
N THR A 80 -6.10 22.00 -1.04
CA THR A 80 -6.41 21.34 -2.32
C THR A 80 -5.20 20.64 -2.92
N PHE A 81 -3.99 21.08 -2.55
CA PHE A 81 -2.74 20.56 -3.08
C PHE A 81 -1.60 20.61 -2.05
N VAL A 82 -0.91 19.48 -1.90
CA VAL A 82 0.40 19.39 -1.24
C VAL A 82 1.41 18.97 -2.31
N ALA A 83 2.41 19.80 -2.57
CA ALA A 83 3.41 19.52 -3.60
C ALA A 83 4.40 18.44 -3.15
N GLY A 84 4.70 18.39 -1.85
CA GLY A 84 5.57 17.40 -1.23
C GLY A 84 4.82 16.18 -0.69
N ALA A 85 5.44 15.55 0.29
CA ALA A 85 4.89 14.43 1.04
C ALA A 85 3.95 14.88 2.17
N VAL A 86 3.06 13.98 2.59
CA VAL A 86 2.29 14.10 3.83
C VAL A 86 2.76 12.96 4.73
N ASP A 87 3.53 13.29 5.77
CA ASP A 87 4.10 12.32 6.71
C ASP A 87 3.52 12.53 8.11
N LEU A 88 2.63 11.62 8.50
CA LEU A 88 1.85 11.63 9.74
C LEU A 88 2.21 10.43 10.63
N ARG A 89 3.35 9.77 10.37
CA ARG A 89 3.69 8.48 11.00
C ARG A 89 3.89 8.60 12.51
N GLY A 90 3.48 7.58 13.26
CA GLY A 90 3.79 7.47 14.69
C GLY A 90 3.09 8.51 15.56
N ASN A 91 1.78 8.69 15.39
CA ASN A 91 0.97 9.51 16.29
C ASN A 91 -0.11 8.63 16.95
N SER A 92 -1.24 9.23 17.34
CA SER A 92 -2.43 8.51 17.81
C SER A 92 -3.65 8.96 17.02
N ILE A 93 -3.46 9.19 15.71
CA ILE A 93 -4.50 9.77 14.85
C ILE A 93 -5.61 8.75 14.66
N SER A 94 -6.82 9.13 15.03
CA SER A 94 -8.04 8.32 14.81
C SER A 94 -8.90 8.86 13.67
N SER A 95 -8.63 10.07 13.18
CA SER A 95 -9.35 10.66 12.07
C SER A 95 -8.49 11.59 11.22
N ILE A 96 -8.55 11.39 9.90
CA ILE A 96 -8.00 12.31 8.90
C ILE A 96 -9.14 12.74 7.98
N SER A 97 -9.40 14.04 7.91
CA SER A 97 -10.26 14.62 6.90
C SER A 97 -9.40 15.13 5.74
N PHE A 98 -9.43 14.44 4.59
CA PHE A 98 -8.78 14.96 3.38
C PHE A 98 -9.59 16.07 2.70
N GLY A 99 -10.91 16.15 2.94
CA GLY A 99 -11.82 17.16 2.43
C GLY A 99 -11.57 17.60 0.98
N GLY A 100 -10.99 18.80 0.79
CA GLY A 100 -10.72 19.40 -0.51
C GLY A 100 -9.48 18.88 -1.25
N LEU A 101 -8.66 18.04 -0.63
CA LEU A 101 -7.37 17.63 -1.15
C LEU A 101 -7.52 16.79 -2.43
N LEU A 102 -6.94 17.25 -3.52
CA LEU A 102 -7.03 16.60 -4.83
C LEU A 102 -5.78 15.78 -5.15
N ARG A 103 -4.62 16.22 -4.67
CA ARG A 103 -3.32 15.62 -5.02
C ARG A 103 -2.27 15.85 -3.93
N ILE A 104 -1.51 14.79 -3.69
CA ILE A 104 -0.24 14.80 -2.95
C ILE A 104 0.87 14.52 -3.98
N GLY A 105 1.85 15.42 -4.08
CA GLY A 105 2.92 15.31 -5.08
C GLY A 105 4.00 14.30 -4.69
N GLY A 106 4.23 14.11 -3.40
CA GLY A 106 5.11 13.09 -2.83
C GLY A 106 4.38 11.82 -2.41
N TYR A 107 4.76 11.28 -1.24
CA TYR A 107 4.13 10.13 -0.62
C TYR A 107 3.08 10.54 0.44
N LEU A 108 2.21 9.60 0.80
CA LEU A 108 1.36 9.69 1.98
C LEU A 108 1.78 8.58 2.95
N ASP A 109 2.24 8.95 4.14
CA ASP A 109 2.52 8.01 5.22
C ASP A 109 1.66 8.37 6.43
N ALA A 110 0.73 7.49 6.79
CA ALA A 110 -0.09 7.57 7.99
C ALA A 110 0.07 6.30 8.86
N SER A 111 1.23 5.64 8.75
CA SER A 111 1.54 4.43 9.51
C SER A 111 1.66 4.67 11.01
N VAL A 112 1.46 3.62 11.81
CA VAL A 112 1.61 3.67 13.28
C VAL A 112 0.69 4.73 13.89
N ASN A 113 -0.61 4.52 13.75
CA ASN A 113 -1.69 5.38 14.22
C ASN A 113 -2.88 4.52 14.70
N ASN A 114 -4.02 5.15 14.99
CA ASN A 114 -5.23 4.50 15.53
C ASN A 114 -6.40 4.65 14.56
N LEU A 115 -6.14 4.65 13.24
CA LEU A 115 -7.19 4.84 12.23
C LEU A 115 -8.04 3.58 12.12
N GLU A 116 -9.34 3.69 12.36
CA GLU A 116 -10.29 2.59 12.13
C GLU A 116 -10.86 2.58 10.70
N MET A 117 -10.93 3.76 10.07
CA MET A 117 -11.37 3.95 8.70
C MET A 117 -10.60 5.11 8.07
N LEU A 118 -10.38 5.03 6.75
CA LEU A 118 -9.80 6.14 5.99
C LEU A 118 -10.53 6.32 4.66
N ASP A 119 -11.06 7.52 4.43
CA ASP A 119 -11.64 7.89 3.15
C ASP A 119 -10.74 8.87 2.41
N PHE A 120 -10.18 8.44 1.26
CA PHE A 120 -9.37 9.31 0.40
C PHE A 120 -10.17 10.48 -0.20
N GLY A 121 -11.50 10.43 -0.13
CA GLY A 121 -12.38 11.50 -0.57
C GLY A 121 -12.14 11.87 -2.03
N ARG A 122 -11.63 13.09 -2.25
CA ARG A 122 -11.39 13.66 -3.58
C ARG A 122 -9.96 13.46 -4.09
N ILE A 123 -9.08 12.80 -3.33
CA ILE A 123 -7.70 12.57 -3.77
C ILE A 123 -7.74 11.69 -5.02
N THR A 124 -7.18 12.21 -6.10
CA THR A 124 -7.09 11.50 -7.38
C THR A 124 -5.69 10.96 -7.65
N ARG A 125 -4.68 11.53 -6.98
CA ARG A 125 -3.27 11.21 -7.24
C ARG A 125 -2.41 11.34 -5.99
N VAL A 126 -1.61 10.31 -5.73
CA VAL A 126 -0.41 10.36 -4.88
C VAL A 126 0.79 10.11 -5.77
N GLY A 127 1.81 10.97 -5.71
CA GLY A 127 2.92 10.95 -6.67
C GLY A 127 3.95 9.85 -6.43
N ARG A 128 3.98 9.26 -5.22
CA ARG A 128 4.86 8.15 -4.82
C ARG A 128 4.05 7.07 -4.11
N HIS A 129 4.54 6.57 -2.98
CA HIS A 129 3.92 5.49 -2.22
C HIS A 129 2.82 5.99 -1.27
N ILE A 130 1.96 5.05 -0.85
CA ILE A 130 0.99 5.21 0.23
C ILE A 130 1.28 4.13 1.27
N THR A 131 1.49 4.53 2.52
CA THR A 131 1.75 3.62 3.64
C THR A 131 0.74 3.87 4.76
N LEU A 132 -0.08 2.85 5.06
CA LEU A 132 -1.10 2.85 6.11
C LEU A 132 -0.90 1.72 7.13
N ARG A 133 0.31 1.14 7.19
CA ARG A 133 0.63 0.00 8.06
C ARG A 133 0.49 0.32 9.55
N ASP A 134 0.32 -0.71 10.38
CA ASP A 134 0.20 -0.59 11.84
C ASP A 134 -0.90 0.41 12.26
N ASN A 135 -2.14 0.12 11.87
CA ASN A 135 -3.34 0.84 12.26
C ASN A 135 -4.44 -0.17 12.64
N ASP A 136 -5.63 0.34 12.99
CA ASP A 136 -6.83 -0.46 13.26
C ASP A 136 -7.80 -0.48 12.06
N LEU A 137 -7.31 -0.26 10.84
CA LEU A 137 -8.18 0.00 9.69
C LEU A 137 -9.04 -1.22 9.38
N THR A 138 -10.35 -1.03 9.41
CA THR A 138 -11.35 -2.02 8.98
C THR A 138 -11.79 -1.81 7.54
N ALA A 139 -11.68 -0.57 7.05
CA ALA A 139 -12.01 -0.18 5.68
C ALA A 139 -11.18 1.01 5.20
N VAL A 140 -10.84 1.00 3.91
CA VAL A 140 -10.25 2.14 3.20
C VAL A 140 -11.05 2.41 1.94
N ASN A 141 -11.47 3.65 1.75
CA ASN A 141 -12.21 4.07 0.56
C ASN A 141 -11.28 4.79 -0.43
N PHE A 142 -11.01 4.13 -1.57
CA PHE A 142 -10.22 4.67 -2.68
C PHE A 142 -11.06 5.30 -3.80
N ALA A 143 -12.32 5.68 -3.57
CA ALA A 143 -13.27 6.05 -4.64
C ALA A 143 -12.74 7.09 -5.65
N GLY A 144 -11.94 8.05 -5.21
CA GLY A 144 -11.32 9.07 -6.06
C GLY A 144 -9.98 8.68 -6.69
N LEU A 145 -9.24 7.73 -6.10
CA LEU A 145 -7.83 7.51 -6.37
C LEU A 145 -7.63 6.79 -7.72
N MET A 146 -6.99 7.48 -8.67
CA MET A 146 -6.75 6.97 -10.02
C MET A 146 -5.26 6.67 -10.27
N HIS A 147 -4.36 7.25 -9.47
CA HIS A 147 -2.93 7.08 -9.65
C HIS A 147 -2.18 7.08 -8.32
N ILE A 148 -1.31 6.09 -8.18
CA ILE A 148 -0.19 6.08 -7.24
C ILE A 148 1.09 5.93 -8.05
N GLY A 149 2.18 6.53 -7.58
CA GLY A 149 3.45 6.50 -8.31
C GLY A 149 4.31 5.29 -7.99
N ASP A 150 4.00 4.57 -6.91
CA ASP A 150 4.88 3.54 -6.33
C ASP A 150 4.06 2.53 -5.50
N MET A 151 4.63 2.01 -4.41
CA MET A 151 4.05 1.04 -3.47
C MET A 151 2.75 1.50 -2.80
N LEU A 152 1.86 0.54 -2.52
CA LEU A 152 0.72 0.68 -1.63
C LEU A 152 0.80 -0.38 -0.53
N SER A 153 1.00 0.05 0.72
CA SER A 153 1.07 -0.83 1.89
C SER A 153 -0.05 -0.52 2.87
N MET A 154 -0.80 -1.57 3.23
CA MET A 154 -1.82 -1.58 4.27
C MET A 154 -1.66 -2.82 5.15
N GLU A 155 -0.43 -3.28 5.35
CA GLU A 155 -0.13 -4.43 6.21
C GLU A 155 -0.46 -4.14 7.68
N GLN A 156 -0.61 -5.18 8.49
CA GLN A 156 -0.81 -5.07 9.95
C GLN A 156 -2.01 -4.17 10.31
N ASN A 157 -3.18 -4.56 9.81
CA ASN A 157 -4.45 -3.87 10.00
C ASN A 157 -5.59 -4.88 10.24
N MET A 158 -6.84 -4.40 10.28
CA MET A 158 -8.04 -5.21 10.51
C MET A 158 -9.00 -5.19 9.31
N LEU A 159 -8.46 -5.03 8.09
CA LEU A 159 -9.26 -4.85 6.88
C LEU A 159 -10.16 -6.06 6.65
N GLN A 160 -11.43 -5.83 6.34
CA GLN A 160 -12.37 -6.92 6.02
C GLN A 160 -12.45 -7.18 4.51
N SER A 161 -12.35 -6.10 3.72
CA SER A 161 -12.31 -6.13 2.25
C SER A 161 -11.57 -4.91 1.71
N VAL A 162 -11.02 -5.02 0.51
CA VAL A 162 -10.36 -3.91 -0.19
C VAL A 162 -10.84 -3.84 -1.64
N HIS A 163 -11.15 -2.64 -2.12
CA HIS A 163 -11.58 -2.40 -3.49
C HIS A 163 -10.75 -1.31 -4.17
N PHE A 164 -10.03 -1.65 -5.24
CA PHE A 164 -9.15 -0.70 -5.94
C PHE A 164 -9.82 0.04 -7.11
N ARG A 165 -11.10 -0.26 -7.41
CA ARG A 165 -12.05 0.35 -8.37
C ARG A 165 -11.48 1.12 -9.58
N ARG A 166 -10.73 2.20 -9.37
CA ARG A 166 -10.24 3.13 -10.40
C ARG A 166 -8.74 3.04 -10.69
N LEU A 167 -7.96 2.33 -9.89
CA LEU A 167 -6.55 2.07 -10.17
C LEU A 167 -6.44 1.07 -11.34
N SER A 168 -5.57 1.36 -12.30
CA SER A 168 -5.26 0.47 -13.43
C SER A 168 -3.98 -0.33 -13.26
N SER A 169 -3.09 0.12 -12.38
CA SER A 169 -1.81 -0.51 -12.06
C SER A 169 -1.28 -0.05 -10.71
N ILE A 170 -0.44 -0.87 -10.09
CA ILE A 170 0.40 -0.50 -8.95
C ILE A 170 1.86 -0.54 -9.43
N PRO A 171 2.53 0.62 -9.57
CA PRO A 171 3.92 0.66 -10.06
C PRO A 171 4.94 0.05 -9.11
N GLY A 172 4.65 0.03 -7.80
CA GLY A 172 5.50 -0.64 -6.80
C GLY A 172 4.89 -1.95 -6.30
N ALA A 173 5.19 -2.27 -5.04
CA ALA A 173 4.61 -3.42 -4.35
C ALA A 173 3.18 -3.14 -3.88
N LEU A 174 2.37 -4.19 -3.79
CA LEU A 174 1.10 -4.19 -3.06
C LEU A 174 1.22 -5.10 -1.84
N ASP A 175 1.08 -4.52 -0.66
CA ASP A 175 1.11 -5.27 0.59
C ASP A 175 -0.20 -5.14 1.37
N LEU A 176 -0.91 -6.26 1.50
CA LEU A 176 -2.12 -6.41 2.32
C LEU A 176 -1.93 -7.49 3.40
N SER A 177 -0.69 -7.86 3.69
CA SER A 177 -0.38 -8.92 4.64
C SER A 177 -0.79 -8.56 6.06
N GLN A 178 -0.87 -9.57 6.93
CA GLN A 178 -1.21 -9.38 8.35
C GLN A 178 -2.53 -8.61 8.53
N ASN A 179 -3.54 -8.96 7.73
CA ASN A 179 -4.92 -8.52 7.89
C ASN A 179 -5.82 -9.75 8.13
N PRO A 180 -5.83 -10.33 9.35
CA PRO A 180 -6.55 -11.58 9.62
C PRO A 180 -8.05 -11.58 9.22
N PRO A 181 -8.80 -10.47 9.32
CA PRO A 181 -10.19 -10.41 8.88
C PRO A 181 -10.41 -10.28 7.36
N LEU A 182 -9.35 -10.09 6.56
CA LEU A 182 -9.48 -9.75 5.14
C LEU A 182 -9.95 -10.96 4.35
N THR A 183 -11.21 -10.94 3.91
CA THR A 183 -11.83 -12.07 3.22
C THR A 183 -12.00 -11.85 1.72
N ALA A 184 -11.84 -10.61 1.24
CA ALA A 184 -11.98 -10.27 -0.18
C ALA A 184 -11.04 -9.15 -0.60
N VAL A 185 -10.37 -9.34 -1.74
CA VAL A 185 -9.62 -8.31 -2.45
C VAL A 185 -10.20 -8.19 -3.86
N ASP A 186 -10.72 -7.01 -4.18
CA ASP A 186 -11.18 -6.65 -5.50
C ASP A 186 -10.13 -5.78 -6.18
N PHE A 187 -9.34 -6.42 -7.06
CA PHE A 187 -8.33 -5.76 -7.88
C PHE A 187 -8.93 -4.71 -8.83
N GLY A 188 -10.25 -4.71 -9.07
CA GLY A 188 -10.90 -3.75 -9.96
C GLY A 188 -10.24 -3.72 -11.33
N GLY A 189 -9.83 -2.53 -11.79
CA GLY A 189 -9.13 -2.34 -13.06
C GLY A 189 -7.64 -2.64 -13.05
N ILE A 190 -7.06 -3.13 -11.95
CA ILE A 190 -5.61 -3.38 -11.87
C ILE A 190 -5.21 -4.50 -12.82
N THR A 191 -4.35 -4.16 -13.77
CA THR A 191 -3.80 -5.09 -14.77
C THR A 191 -2.36 -5.51 -14.49
N ALA A 192 -1.63 -4.71 -13.70
CA ALA A 192 -0.23 -4.96 -13.36
C ALA A 192 0.11 -4.49 -11.95
N ILE A 193 0.86 -5.33 -11.23
CA ILE A 193 1.61 -4.98 -10.04
C ILE A 193 3.08 -5.12 -10.44
N SER A 194 3.81 -4.01 -10.52
CA SER A 194 5.12 -4.04 -11.21
C SER A 194 6.25 -4.56 -10.34
N ASP A 195 6.00 -4.71 -9.03
CA ASP A 195 6.92 -5.34 -8.08
C ASP A 195 6.20 -6.48 -7.34
N ASN A 196 6.34 -6.57 -6.02
CA ASN A 196 5.83 -7.68 -5.21
C ASN A 196 4.33 -7.57 -4.91
N LEU A 197 3.65 -8.71 -4.86
CA LEU A 197 2.33 -8.87 -4.27
C LEU A 197 2.45 -9.69 -2.99
N LEU A 198 2.10 -9.09 -1.86
CA LEU A 198 2.22 -9.69 -0.53
C LEU A 198 0.82 -9.88 0.06
N LEU A 199 0.38 -11.13 0.19
CA LEU A 199 -0.93 -11.55 0.71
C LEU A 199 -0.77 -12.73 1.67
N TYR A 200 -0.37 -12.46 2.89
CA TYR A 200 -0.17 -13.51 3.89
C TYR A 200 -0.77 -13.17 5.24
N SER A 201 -1.10 -14.19 6.02
CA SER A 201 -1.80 -14.03 7.31
C SER A 201 -3.11 -13.25 7.17
N THR A 202 -3.92 -13.61 6.18
CA THR A 202 -5.25 -13.02 5.93
C THR A 202 -6.37 -14.06 6.02
N GLY A 203 -7.60 -13.58 6.07
CA GLY A 203 -8.82 -14.40 6.05
C GLY A 203 -9.28 -14.83 4.65
N LEU A 204 -8.47 -14.62 3.60
CA LEU A 204 -8.86 -14.87 2.22
C LEU A 204 -9.23 -16.35 2.02
N GLN A 205 -10.41 -16.60 1.46
CA GLN A 205 -10.88 -17.94 1.11
C GLN A 205 -10.75 -18.25 -0.38
N SER A 206 -10.63 -17.21 -1.21
CA SER A 206 -10.37 -17.32 -2.64
C SER A 206 -9.51 -16.16 -3.08
N LEU A 207 -8.77 -16.36 -4.17
CA LEU A 207 -7.96 -15.31 -4.78
C LEU A 207 -8.29 -15.21 -6.26
N ASN A 208 -8.93 -14.10 -6.64
CA ASN A 208 -9.33 -13.82 -8.02
C ASN A 208 -8.33 -12.85 -8.67
N MET A 209 -7.56 -13.31 -9.65
CA MET A 209 -6.65 -12.49 -10.46
C MET A 209 -7.13 -12.33 -11.91
N ALA A 210 -8.45 -12.36 -12.15
CA ALA A 210 -9.02 -12.33 -13.50
C ALA A 210 -8.67 -11.07 -14.31
N ASN A 211 -8.23 -9.98 -13.69
CA ASN A 211 -7.76 -8.78 -14.41
C ASN A 211 -6.23 -8.58 -14.34
N VAL A 212 -5.55 -9.20 -13.37
CA VAL A 212 -4.11 -9.02 -13.16
C VAL A 212 -3.35 -9.88 -14.15
N THR A 213 -2.61 -9.23 -15.06
CA THR A 213 -1.88 -9.91 -16.14
C THR A 213 -0.41 -10.17 -15.81
N VAL A 214 0.18 -9.33 -14.95
CA VAL A 214 1.60 -9.37 -14.59
C VAL A 214 1.79 -9.02 -13.12
N ILE A 215 2.60 -9.83 -12.45
CA ILE A 215 3.28 -9.48 -11.20
C ILE A 215 4.77 -9.40 -11.53
N GLY A 216 5.38 -8.22 -11.40
CA GLY A 216 6.75 -7.99 -11.86
C GLY A 216 7.81 -8.60 -10.94
N GLY A 217 7.51 -8.75 -9.65
CA GLY A 217 8.38 -9.33 -8.65
C GLY A 217 7.89 -10.69 -8.14
N LEU A 218 7.93 -10.85 -6.81
CA LEU A 218 7.44 -11.98 -6.04
C LEU A 218 5.93 -11.89 -5.81
N ALA A 219 5.22 -12.98 -6.07
CA ALA A 219 3.88 -13.19 -5.52
C ALA A 219 4.00 -14.07 -4.26
N LEU A 220 3.91 -13.46 -3.07
CA LEU A 220 4.03 -14.13 -1.77
C LEU A 220 2.67 -14.25 -1.10
N ILE A 221 2.09 -15.45 -1.15
CA ILE A 221 0.72 -15.74 -0.75
C ILE A 221 0.70 -16.96 0.15
N PHE A 222 0.68 -16.77 1.47
CA PHE A 222 0.77 -17.90 2.41
C PHE A 222 0.03 -17.65 3.73
N SER A 223 -0.23 -18.71 4.49
CA SER A 223 -0.96 -18.61 5.77
C SER A 223 -2.32 -17.95 5.62
N ASN A 224 -3.06 -18.30 4.57
CA ASN A 224 -4.46 -17.88 4.37
C ASN A 224 -5.38 -19.11 4.35
N ALA A 225 -6.68 -18.86 4.27
CA ALA A 225 -7.70 -19.91 4.12
C ALA A 225 -8.07 -20.21 2.65
N ILE A 226 -7.21 -19.83 1.69
CA ILE A 226 -7.53 -19.87 0.25
C ILE A 226 -7.76 -21.31 -0.19
N THR A 227 -8.94 -21.61 -0.72
CA THR A 227 -9.30 -22.93 -1.28
C THR A 227 -9.24 -22.98 -2.80
N ALA A 228 -9.33 -21.82 -3.46
CA ALA A 228 -9.27 -21.69 -4.91
C ALA A 228 -8.53 -20.41 -5.33
N VAL A 229 -7.75 -20.52 -6.40
CA VAL A 229 -7.03 -19.41 -7.03
C VAL A 229 -7.41 -19.38 -8.50
N ASP A 230 -7.77 -18.19 -9.00
CA ASP A 230 -8.05 -17.97 -10.41
C ASP A 230 -6.93 -17.14 -11.07
N PHE A 231 -6.14 -17.78 -11.93
CA PHE A 231 -5.09 -17.17 -12.75
C PHE A 231 -5.56 -16.85 -14.18
N ALA A 232 -6.86 -16.66 -14.41
CA ALA A 232 -7.44 -16.48 -15.74
C ALA A 232 -6.70 -15.47 -16.63
N SER A 233 -6.16 -14.38 -16.08
CA SER A 233 -5.40 -13.40 -16.87
C SER A 233 -3.91 -13.35 -16.58
N LEU A 234 -3.44 -13.99 -15.51
CA LEU A 234 -2.05 -13.88 -15.08
C LEU A 234 -1.15 -14.61 -16.08
N THR A 235 -0.27 -13.86 -16.75
CA THR A 235 0.64 -14.38 -17.77
C THR A 235 2.08 -14.52 -17.29
N ARG A 236 2.49 -13.71 -16.31
CA ARG A 236 3.87 -13.67 -15.83
C ARG A 236 3.98 -13.29 -14.36
N VAL A 237 4.84 -14.01 -13.64
CA VAL A 237 5.40 -13.61 -12.34
C VAL A 237 6.91 -13.45 -12.52
N GLY A 238 7.45 -12.26 -12.28
CA GLY A 238 8.83 -11.96 -12.68
C GLY A 238 9.90 -12.62 -11.82
N ASN A 239 9.62 -12.87 -10.53
CA ASN A 239 10.49 -13.66 -9.66
C ASN A 239 9.87 -15.01 -9.32
N SER A 240 9.18 -15.13 -8.19
CA SER A 240 8.68 -16.42 -7.70
C SER A 240 7.18 -16.37 -7.46
N LEU A 241 6.49 -17.49 -7.68
CA LEU A 241 5.09 -17.67 -7.29
C LEU A 241 5.04 -18.57 -6.06
N GLN A 242 4.83 -17.97 -4.89
CA GLN A 242 4.79 -18.67 -3.61
C GLN A 242 3.35 -18.69 -3.10
N LEU A 243 2.70 -19.85 -3.18
CA LEU A 243 1.32 -20.09 -2.76
C LEU A 243 1.26 -21.16 -1.64
N TYR A 244 2.18 -21.15 -0.68
CA TYR A 244 2.32 -22.23 0.30
C TYR A 244 1.46 -22.01 1.55
N ASN A 245 1.21 -23.07 2.34
CA ASN A 245 0.42 -23.00 3.59
C ASN A 245 -0.94 -22.31 3.41
N ASN A 246 -1.67 -22.64 2.34
CA ASN A 246 -3.08 -22.32 2.19
C ASN A 246 -3.91 -23.62 2.20
N ASN A 247 -5.20 -23.55 1.84
CA ASN A 247 -6.11 -24.69 1.81
C ASN A 247 -6.51 -25.06 0.37
N ILE A 248 -5.66 -24.83 -0.63
CA ILE A 248 -6.01 -25.03 -2.04
C ILE A 248 -6.43 -26.48 -2.25
N MET A 249 -7.58 -26.69 -2.90
CA MET A 249 -8.18 -28.02 -3.11
C MET A 249 -8.22 -28.41 -4.58
N GLY A 250 -8.04 -29.71 -4.86
CA GLY A 250 -8.24 -30.28 -6.19
C GLY A 250 -7.11 -29.94 -7.16
N THR A 251 -7.45 -29.46 -8.35
CA THR A 251 -6.48 -29.14 -9.40
C THR A 251 -6.19 -27.64 -9.44
N LEU A 252 -4.94 -27.25 -9.28
CA LEU A 252 -4.49 -25.89 -9.58
C LEU A 252 -4.14 -25.80 -11.07
N ASP A 253 -4.81 -24.91 -11.79
CA ASP A 253 -4.55 -24.67 -13.21
C ASP A 253 -3.78 -23.37 -13.41
N PHE A 254 -2.61 -23.44 -14.04
CA PHE A 254 -1.84 -22.27 -14.42
C PHE A 254 -2.42 -21.52 -15.62
N HIS A 255 -3.45 -22.05 -16.27
CA HIS A 255 -4.27 -21.40 -17.29
C HIS A 255 -3.49 -20.60 -18.35
N ASN A 256 -3.29 -19.30 -18.12
CA ASN A 256 -2.59 -18.38 -19.01
C ASN A 256 -1.16 -18.01 -18.57
N LEU A 257 -0.70 -18.53 -17.44
CA LEU A 257 0.63 -18.28 -16.88
C LEU A 257 1.68 -18.93 -17.77
N ARG A 258 2.48 -18.09 -18.41
CA ARG A 258 3.52 -18.50 -19.36
C ARG A 258 4.88 -18.62 -18.70
N ALA A 259 5.16 -17.76 -17.73
CA ALA A 259 6.47 -17.70 -17.10
C ALA A 259 6.41 -17.30 -15.62
N VAL A 260 7.23 -17.97 -14.82
CA VAL A 260 7.64 -17.61 -13.47
C VAL A 260 9.17 -17.55 -13.49
N GLY A 261 9.75 -16.41 -13.15
CA GLY A 261 11.19 -16.17 -13.37
C GLY A 261 12.12 -17.13 -12.64
N ALA A 262 11.71 -17.60 -11.47
CA ALA A 262 12.45 -18.52 -10.63
C ALA A 262 11.57 -19.72 -10.23
N ARG A 263 11.09 -19.76 -8.99
CA ARG A 263 10.41 -20.94 -8.41
C ARG A 263 8.90 -20.78 -8.28
N VAL A 264 8.21 -21.91 -8.37
CA VAL A 264 6.82 -22.06 -7.93
C VAL A 264 6.80 -22.90 -6.65
N HIS A 265 6.20 -22.39 -5.57
CA HIS A 265 6.19 -23.07 -4.27
C HIS A 265 4.75 -23.25 -3.77
N LEU A 266 4.30 -24.50 -3.65
CA LEU A 266 2.93 -24.89 -3.33
C LEU A 266 2.84 -25.78 -2.07
N SER A 267 3.91 -25.92 -1.29
CA SER A 267 3.90 -26.79 -0.09
C SER A 267 2.83 -26.36 0.92
N GLY A 268 2.39 -27.26 1.80
CA GLY A 268 1.38 -26.94 2.81
C GLY A 268 -0.06 -26.76 2.31
N ASN A 269 -0.34 -26.97 1.01
CA ASN A 269 -1.71 -27.09 0.47
C ASN A 269 -2.16 -28.55 0.49
N SER A 270 -2.62 -29.06 1.62
CA SER A 270 -2.93 -30.48 1.81
C SER A 270 -4.07 -31.01 0.92
N GLY A 271 -4.96 -30.14 0.45
CA GLY A 271 -6.07 -30.47 -0.44
C GLY A 271 -5.71 -30.52 -1.93
N LEU A 272 -4.52 -30.05 -2.32
CA LEU A 272 -4.07 -30.03 -3.71
C LEU A 272 -3.78 -31.46 -4.17
N THR A 273 -4.37 -31.90 -5.28
CA THR A 273 -4.23 -33.26 -5.84
C THR A 273 -3.58 -33.29 -7.22
N ALA A 274 -3.58 -32.18 -7.94
CA ALA A 274 -2.95 -32.06 -9.25
C ALA A 274 -2.56 -30.61 -9.56
N VAL A 275 -1.56 -30.46 -10.43
CA VAL A 275 -1.18 -29.16 -11.01
C VAL A 275 -1.17 -29.27 -12.53
N GLN A 276 -2.00 -28.48 -13.18
CA GLN A 276 -2.03 -28.35 -14.64
C GLN A 276 -1.09 -27.23 -15.05
N CYS A 277 0.15 -27.58 -15.40
CA CYS A 277 1.22 -26.61 -15.64
C CYS A 277 1.09 -25.87 -16.98
N ARG A 278 0.48 -26.52 -17.98
CA ARG A 278 0.32 -25.99 -19.35
C ARG A 278 1.65 -25.49 -19.98
N ASN A 279 2.75 -26.19 -19.68
CA ASN A 279 4.11 -25.84 -20.09
C ASN A 279 4.57 -24.45 -19.63
N VAL A 280 4.11 -23.97 -18.47
CA VAL A 280 4.68 -22.77 -17.83
C VAL A 280 6.20 -22.89 -17.75
N GLN A 281 6.92 -21.83 -18.08
CA GLN A 281 8.36 -21.75 -17.88
C GLN A 281 8.64 -21.34 -16.42
N ALA A 282 9.36 -22.19 -15.70
CA ALA A 282 9.88 -21.91 -14.37
C ALA A 282 11.15 -22.74 -14.16
N GLU A 283 12.02 -22.33 -13.25
CA GLU A 283 13.24 -23.09 -12.93
C GLU A 283 12.89 -24.40 -12.20
N CYS A 284 11.93 -24.35 -11.28
CA CYS A 284 11.47 -25.50 -10.53
C CYS A 284 10.07 -25.27 -9.93
N ILE A 285 9.44 -26.37 -9.52
CA ILE A 285 8.22 -26.38 -8.71
C ILE A 285 8.44 -27.20 -7.44
N ASP A 286 7.91 -26.73 -6.32
CA ASP A 286 7.82 -27.46 -5.07
C ASP A 286 6.35 -27.69 -4.71
N VAL A 287 5.98 -28.94 -4.44
CA VAL A 287 4.61 -29.40 -4.18
C VAL A 287 4.55 -30.23 -2.89
N PRO A 288 3.39 -30.28 -2.18
CA PRO A 288 3.29 -30.94 -0.87
C PRO A 288 3.64 -32.44 -0.82
N SER A 289 3.75 -33.13 -1.97
CA SER A 289 4.18 -34.52 -2.20
C SER A 289 4.12 -34.84 -3.71
N PHE A 290 4.25 -36.10 -4.17
CA PHE A 290 4.06 -36.48 -5.59
C PHE A 290 2.60 -36.24 -6.03
N GLN A 291 2.34 -35.00 -6.45
CA GLN A 291 1.09 -34.60 -7.06
C GLN A 291 1.08 -34.94 -8.55
N ASN A 292 -0.11 -35.08 -9.11
CA ASN A 292 -0.24 -35.30 -10.55
C ASN A 292 0.14 -34.02 -11.30
N LEU A 293 1.38 -33.97 -11.78
CA LEU A 293 1.93 -32.89 -12.58
C LEU A 293 1.57 -33.11 -14.06
N LEU A 294 0.61 -32.32 -14.56
CA LEU A 294 0.03 -32.47 -15.89
C LEU A 294 0.58 -31.42 -16.85
N ALA A 295 1.12 -31.86 -17.99
CA ALA A 295 1.75 -30.99 -19.00
C ALA A 295 2.77 -30.02 -18.40
N CYS A 296 3.62 -30.53 -17.50
CA CYS A 296 4.70 -29.79 -16.87
C CYS A 296 6.02 -29.99 -17.63
N PRO A 297 6.93 -29.01 -17.63
CA PRO A 297 8.25 -29.15 -18.24
C PRO A 297 9.01 -30.37 -17.72
N THR A 298 9.60 -31.15 -18.63
CA THR A 298 10.41 -32.32 -18.28
C THR A 298 11.78 -31.96 -17.70
N SER A 299 12.16 -30.68 -17.75
CA SER A 299 13.43 -30.15 -17.24
C SER A 299 13.42 -29.89 -15.73
N TRP A 300 12.27 -30.02 -15.05
CA TRP A 300 12.21 -29.77 -13.63
C TRP A 300 12.91 -30.87 -12.83
N PRO A 301 13.71 -30.50 -11.81
CA PRO A 301 14.43 -31.48 -11.00
C PRO A 301 13.46 -32.43 -10.30
N ALA A 302 13.74 -33.74 -10.39
CA ALA A 302 12.92 -34.79 -9.78
C ALA A 302 12.78 -34.69 -8.25
N ASN A 303 13.69 -33.94 -7.61
CA ASN A 303 13.76 -33.76 -6.15
C ASN A 303 13.22 -32.37 -5.68
N GLY A 304 12.45 -31.68 -6.53
CA GLY A 304 11.91 -30.34 -6.22
C GLY A 304 12.95 -29.22 -6.29
N CYS A 305 12.55 -28.02 -5.89
CA CYS A 305 13.44 -26.86 -5.81
C CYS A 305 14.53 -27.08 -4.75
N HIS A 306 15.82 -27.01 -5.12
CA HIS A 306 16.90 -27.04 -4.12
C HIS A 306 16.79 -25.83 -3.17
N LEU A 307 16.83 -26.09 -1.86
CA LEU A 307 16.67 -25.13 -0.75
C LEU A 307 17.66 -23.94 -0.74
N SER A 308 18.66 -23.89 -1.64
CA SER A 308 19.71 -22.86 -1.65
C SER A 308 19.29 -21.51 -2.26
N MET A 309 18.01 -21.30 -2.56
CA MET A 309 17.47 -20.06 -3.14
C MET A 309 16.30 -19.48 -2.34
N LEU A 310 16.28 -19.67 -1.02
CA LEU A 310 15.47 -18.81 -0.16
C LEU A 310 16.10 -17.41 -0.19
N PRO A 311 15.41 -16.35 -0.65
CA PRO A 311 15.82 -15.01 -0.30
C PRO A 311 15.44 -14.86 1.17
N HIS A 312 16.40 -15.16 2.05
CA HIS A 312 16.46 -14.48 3.33
C HIS A 312 16.64 -12.99 3.00
N ASP A 313 15.84 -12.14 3.64
CA ASP A 313 15.78 -10.68 3.50
C ASP A 313 14.76 -10.17 2.46
N PHE A 314 13.48 -10.15 2.88
CA PHE A 314 12.46 -9.22 2.34
C PHE A 314 11.92 -8.34 3.47
N HIS A 315 12.85 -7.67 4.18
CA HIS A 315 12.55 -6.59 5.12
C HIS A 315 13.42 -5.38 4.78
N GLU A 316 13.15 -4.72 3.66
CA GLU A 316 13.47 -3.30 3.42
C GLU A 316 12.42 -2.66 2.52
#